data_AF-A0A7W7Q526-F1
#
_entry.id   AF-A0A7W7Q526-F1
#
_cell.length_a   1.000
_cell.length_b   1.000
_cell.length_c   1.000
_cell.angle_alpha   90.00
_cell.angle_beta   90.00
_cell.angle_gamma   90.00
#
_symmetry.space_group_name_H-M   'P 1'
#
loop_
_entity.id
_entity.type
_entity.pdbx_description
1 polymer ?
#
loop_
_entity_poly.entity_id
_entity_poly.type
_entity_poly.pdbx_seq_one_letter_code
_entity_poly.pdbx_strand_id
1 'polypeptide(L)' 'MEGRLFTLVSADNEENVFAWGMQITTTNDQEAVTYCRNPVTNQTVFGLHSNAESALRRYGTTFQLRLVWED' A
#
# COMPACT_ATOMS: atom_id res chain seq x y z
N MET A 1 3.19 -13.61 14.64
CA MET A 1 2.96 -13.07 13.30
C MET A 1 1.77 -12.14 13.41
N GLU A 2 1.94 -10.88 13.03
CA GLU A 2 0.90 -9.85 13.11
C GLU A 2 0.69 -9.26 11.72
N GLY A 3 -0.57 -9.11 11.32
CA GLY A 3 -0.95 -8.44 10.09
C GLY A 3 -1.61 -7.11 10.41
N ARG A 4 -1.13 -6.01 9.82
CA ARG A 4 -1.73 -4.68 9.93
C ARG A 4 -2.12 -4.18 8.55
N LEU A 5 -3.37 -3.75 8.42
CA LEU A 5 -3.89 -3.19 7.17
C LEU A 5 -3.43 -1.75 7.01
N PHE A 6 -3.16 -1.37 5.77
CA PHE A 6 -2.84 0.00 5.41
C PHE A 6 -3.42 0.34 4.05
N THR A 7 -3.54 1.64 3.80
CA THR A 7 -4.00 2.19 2.54
C THR A 7 -3.00 3.23 2.06
N LEU A 8 -2.69 3.20 0.77
CA LEU A 8 -2.01 4.29 0.08
C LEU A 8 -3.08 5.16 -0.56
N VAL A 9 -3.14 6.41 -0.11
CA VAL A 9 -4.13 7.40 -0.55
C VAL A 9 -3.43 8.57 -1.21
N SER A 10 -4.15 9.36 -2.01
CA SER A 10 -3.63 10.64 -2.50
C SER A 10 -3.22 11.54 -1.34
N ALA A 11 -2.09 12.22 -1.47
CA ALA A 11 -1.62 13.17 -0.45
C ALA A 11 -2.60 14.35 -0.28
N ASP A 12 -3.36 14.71 -1.32
CA ASP A 12 -4.31 15.83 -1.32
C ASP A 12 -5.71 15.44 -0.83
N ASN A 13 -6.12 14.18 -0.98
CA ASN A 13 -7.42 13.69 -0.56
C ASN A 13 -7.35 12.21 -0.16
N GLU A 14 -7.61 11.93 1.11
CA GLU A 14 -7.57 10.57 1.67
C GLU A 14 -8.68 9.65 1.15
N GLU A 15 -9.80 10.19 0.65
CA GLU A 15 -10.87 9.40 0.04
C GLU A 15 -10.43 8.78 -1.30
N ASN A 16 -9.39 9.35 -1.92
CA ASN A 16 -8.83 8.84 -3.17
C ASN A 16 -7.81 7.74 -2.88
N VAL A 17 -8.32 6.53 -2.69
CA VAL A 17 -7.50 5.33 -2.49
C VAL A 17 -6.79 4.93 -3.78
N PHE A 18 -5.46 4.84 -3.71
CA PHE A 18 -4.62 4.32 -4.79
C PHE A 18 -4.42 2.80 -4.68
N ALA A 19 -4.08 2.33 -3.48
CA ALA A 19 -3.87 0.91 -3.21
C ALA A 19 -4.25 0.57 -1.77
N TRP A 20 -4.75 -0.64 -1.58
CA TRP A 20 -4.87 -1.26 -0.27
C TRP A 20 -3.67 -2.16 -0.02
N GLY A 21 -3.33 -2.41 1.22
CA GLY A 21 -2.24 -3.31 1.55
C GLY A 21 -2.32 -3.88 2.95
N MET A 22 -1.47 -4.88 3.18
CA MET A 22 -1.28 -5.49 4.48
C MET A 22 0.21 -5.65 4.72
N GLN A 23 0.70 -5.12 5.84
CA GLN A 23 2.03 -5.41 6.34
C GLN A 23 1.95 -6.58 7.31
N ILE A 24 2.76 -7.59 7.03
CA ILE A 24 2.94 -8.77 7.84
C ILE A 24 4.26 -8.61 8.59
N THR A 25 4.21 -8.67 9.91
CA THR A 25 5.41 -8.63 10.76
C THR A 25 5.59 -10.00 11.41
N THR A 26 6.77 -10.59 11.21
CA THR A 26 7.24 -11.80 11.89
C THR A 26 8.32 -11.44 12.90
N THR A 27 8.80 -12.41 13.67
CA THR A 27 9.86 -12.17 14.68
C THR A 27 11.17 -11.70 14.06
N ASN A 28 11.41 -12.01 12.78
CA ASN A 28 12.69 -11.78 12.11
C ASN A 28 12.60 -10.86 10.89
N ASP A 29 11.39 -10.56 10.40
CA ASP A 29 11.23 -9.83 9.14
C ASP A 29 9.87 -9.13 9.01
N GLN A 30 9.80 -8.20 8.07
CA GLN A 30 8.58 -7.54 7.62
C GLN A 30 8.39 -7.77 6.12
N GLU A 31 7.12 -7.90 5.71
CA GLU A 31 6.73 -7.96 4.31
C GLU A 31 5.43 -7.20 4.14
N ALA A 32 5.21 -6.61 2.97
CA ALA A 32 3.96 -5.95 2.64
C ALA A 32 3.45 -6.40 1.28
N VAL A 33 2.15 -6.71 1.24
CA VAL A 33 1.43 -6.95 0.00
C VAL A 33 0.53 -5.76 -0.28
N THR A 34 0.49 -5.32 -1.54
CA THR A 34 -0.42 -4.27 -2.01
C THR A 34 -1.32 -4.80 -3.10
N TYR A 35 -2.57 -4.37 -3.08
CA TYR A 35 -3.59 -4.58 -4.10
C TYR A 35 -4.01 -3.21 -4.63
N CYS A 36 -3.92 -3.01 -5.94
CA CYS A 36 -4.48 -1.85 -6.60
C CYS A 36 -5.32 -2.26 -7.81
N ARG A 37 -6.36 -1.46 -8.07
CA ARG A 37 -7.26 -1.63 -9.19
C ARG A 37 -7.16 -0.43 -10.10
N ASN A 38 -6.73 -0.65 -11.34
CA ASN A 38 -6.70 0.42 -12.32
C ASN A 38 -8.14 0.81 -12.68
N PRO A 39 -8.59 2.05 -12.43
CA PRO A 39 -9.98 2.43 -12.68
C PRO A 39 -10.32 2.50 -14.17
N VAL A 40 -9.33 2.65 -15.06
CA VAL A 40 -9.52 2.79 -16.51
C VAL A 40 -9.57 1.42 -17.18
N THR A 41 -8.62 0.55 -16.88
CA THR A 41 -8.51 -0.77 -17.52
C THR A 41 -9.21 -1.89 -16.74
N ASN A 42 -9.68 -1.58 -15.52
CA ASN A 42 -10.26 -2.52 -14.56
C ASN A 42 -9.30 -3.68 -14.20
N GLN A 43 -8.01 -3.52 -14.48
CA GLN A 43 -7.00 -4.53 -14.18
C GLN A 43 -6.63 -4.48 -12.70
N THR A 44 -6.51 -5.67 -12.12
CA THR A 44 -5.97 -5.88 -10.78
C THR A 44 -4.45 -6.03 -10.87
N VAL A 45 -3.73 -5.31 -10.01
CA VAL A 45 -2.28 -5.43 -9.86
C VAL A 45 -1.96 -5.71 -8.40
N PHE A 46 -1.07 -6.69 -8.19
CA PHE A 46 -0.52 -7.02 -6.88
C PHE A 46 0.96 -6.62 -6.82
N GLY A 47 1.41 -6.16 -5.66
CA GLY A 47 2.82 -5.85 -5.39
C GLY A 47 3.27 -6.50 -4.09
N LEU A 48 4.51 -7.01 -4.08
CA LEU A 48 5.20 -7.47 -2.88
C LEU A 48 6.36 -6.52 -2.58
N HIS A 49 6.48 -6.14 -1.33
CA HIS A 49 7.44 -5.15 -0.83
C HIS A 49 8.01 -5.63 0.50
N SER A 50 9.17 -5.11 0.90
CA SER A 50 9.75 -5.37 2.22
C SER A 50 8.97 -4.76 3.38
N ASN A 51 8.18 -3.71 3.15
CA ASN A 51 7.26 -3.13 4.14
C ASN A 51 6.36 -2.08 3.47
N ALA A 52 5.40 -1.53 4.21
CA ALA A 52 4.46 -0.54 3.74
C ALA A 52 5.16 0.77 3.28
N GLU A 53 6.24 1.18 3.95
CA GLU A 53 7.02 2.36 3.52
C GLU A 53 7.73 2.14 2.17
N SER A 54 8.17 0.91 1.91
CA SER A 54 8.79 0.53 0.64
C SER A 54 7.77 0.55 -0.49
N ALA A 55 6.53 0.10 -0.21
CA ALA A 55 5.41 0.27 -1.12
C ALA A 55 5.11 1.74 -1.39
N LEU A 56 5.02 2.57 -0.34
CA LEU A 56 4.83 4.01 -0.49
C LEU A 56 5.93 4.65 -1.32
N ARG A 57 7.21 4.33 -1.09
CA ARG A 57 8.32 4.85 -1.91
C ARG A 57 8.19 4.42 -3.36
N ARG A 58 7.83 3.16 -3.63
CA ARG A 58 7.72 2.63 -4.99
C ARG A 58 6.62 3.30 -5.80
N TYR A 59 5.43 3.48 -5.22
CA TYR A 59 4.32 4.14 -5.91
C TYR A 59 4.41 5.68 -5.83
N GLY A 60 5.01 6.17 -4.75
CA GLY A 60 5.26 7.58 -4.46
C GLY A 60 6.22 8.28 -5.42
N THR A 61 7.02 7.52 -6.19
CA THR A 61 7.87 8.12 -7.23
C THR A 61 7.07 8.77 -8.35
N THR A 62 5.86 8.27 -8.61
CA THR A 62 5.01 8.68 -9.73
C THR A 62 3.79 9.45 -9.26
N PHE A 63 3.24 9.09 -8.10
CA PHE A 63 2.03 9.66 -7.54
C PHE A 63 2.34 10.31 -6.19
N GLN A 64 1.75 11.46 -5.88
CA GLN A 64 1.86 12.03 -4.54
C GLN A 64 0.93 11.25 -3.60
N LEU A 65 1.49 10.36 -2.79
CA LEU A 65 0.75 9.45 -1.93
C LEU A 65 1.11 9.62 -0.46
N ARG A 66 0.21 9.16 0.41
CA ARG A 66 0.41 9.02 1.86
C ARG A 66 0.03 7.62 2.30
N LEU A 67 0.78 7.08 3.27
CA LEU A 67 0.46 5.84 3.95
C LEU A 67 -0.46 6.12 5.14
N VAL A 68 -1.59 5.42 5.19
CA VAL A 68 -2.56 5.47 6.29
C VAL A 68 -2.73 4.06 6.84
N TRP A 69 -2.58 3.88 8.14
CA TRP A 69 -2.82 2.60 8.82
C TRP A 69 -4.28 2.53 9.27
N GLU A 70 -4.87 1.34 9.21
CA GLU A 70 -6.15 1.11 9.89
C GLU A 70 -5.90 0.94 11.40
N ASP A 71 -6.77 1.56 12.20
CA ASP A 71 -6.77 1.52 13.67
C ASP A 71 -7.50 0.27 14.19
#